data_AF-A0A7Y4IHT9-F1
#
_entry.id   AF-A0A7Y4IHT9-F1
#
_cell.length_a   1.000
_cell.length_b   1.000
_cell.length_c   1.000
_cell.angle_alpha   90.00
_cell.angle_beta   90.00
_cell.angle_gamma   90.00
#
_symmetry.space_group_name_H-M   'P 1'
#
loop_
_entity.id
_entity.type
_entity.pdbx_description
1 polymer ?
#
loop_
_entity_poly.entity_id
_entity_poly.type
_entity_poly.pdbx_seq_one_letter_code
_entity_poly.pdbx_strand_id
1 'polypeptide(L)'
;MRIPLPAFIAATLVASACGGEAPSPADSSPAEALASREQAAFSGVNGTYCLVSPYNCKLQASGGNRVPTNAPEDDNWGLVTGVPIRDGHGTVVGTNTRTSAAFNYGQTRTFAGEKHAFAVSTSNSSAGWLPISSILGSTSFEQKVGHVSALGAGLGNLGCYAVRDWHDTTLEFKKVVYDSTATHERAGDYLPLVRANGLRSVNLVFNVPGFALGGPAVDHFPAGTKFQRLDVPTEHGVPSIDIPLWVQDSAGRYRQQSGTMKFLYGYVIAATGTKRNGWMAHDALQVSSGCP
;
A
#
# COMPACT_ATOMS: atom_id res chain seq x y z
N MET A 1 -16.61 -38.14 -56.36
CA MET A 1 -15.97 -37.89 -57.66
C MET A 1 -15.70 -36.40 -57.79
N ARG A 2 -14.60 -36.02 -58.46
CA ARG A 2 -13.82 -34.77 -58.30
C ARG A 2 -14.51 -33.47 -58.78
N ILE A 3 -14.00 -32.37 -58.20
CA ILE A 3 -14.23 -30.92 -58.39
C ILE A 3 -14.03 -30.48 -59.85
N PRO A 4 -14.56 -29.30 -60.25
CA PRO A 4 -13.63 -28.22 -60.61
C PRO A 4 -14.03 -26.82 -60.08
N LEU A 5 -12.99 -26.05 -59.73
CA LEU A 5 -12.97 -24.58 -59.58
C LEU A 5 -12.74 -23.93 -60.96
N PRO A 6 -13.24 -22.71 -61.19
CA PRO A 6 -12.37 -21.57 -61.56
C PRO A 6 -12.83 -20.26 -60.86
N ALA A 7 -11.98 -19.46 -60.21
CA ALA A 7 -10.95 -18.53 -60.72
C ALA A 7 -11.48 -17.13 -61.12
N PHE A 8 -11.10 -16.14 -60.28
CA PHE A 8 -10.92 -14.68 -60.48
C PHE A 8 -12.12 -13.76 -60.82
N ILE A 9 -12.26 -12.66 -60.03
CA ILE A 9 -12.06 -11.25 -60.46
C ILE A 9 -11.98 -10.36 -59.21
N ALA A 10 -10.96 -9.50 -59.18
CA ALA A 10 -10.76 -8.43 -58.21
C ALA A 10 -11.56 -7.17 -58.59
N ALA A 11 -12.06 -6.44 -57.60
CA ALA A 11 -12.42 -5.02 -57.74
C ALA A 11 -12.00 -4.26 -56.47
N THR A 12 -10.97 -3.45 -56.65
CA THR A 12 -10.42 -2.44 -55.75
C THR A 12 -11.20 -1.11 -55.84
N LEU A 13 -10.92 -0.21 -54.87
CA LEU A 13 -11.06 1.27 -54.88
C LEU A 13 -12.46 1.82 -54.52
N VAL A 14 -12.66 2.90 -53.74
CA VAL A 14 -11.82 4.02 -53.27
C VAL A 14 -12.32 4.49 -51.89
N ALA A 15 -11.39 5.04 -51.11
CA ALA A 15 -11.60 5.84 -49.91
C ALA A 15 -12.50 7.09 -50.08
N SER A 16 -13.01 7.59 -48.96
CA SER A 16 -13.17 9.03 -48.76
C SER A 16 -12.75 9.37 -47.33
N ALA A 17 -11.61 10.04 -47.26
CA ALA A 17 -11.09 10.73 -46.09
C ALA A 17 -11.59 12.17 -46.10
N CYS A 18 -11.95 12.66 -44.92
CA CYS A 18 -11.79 14.04 -44.43
C CYS A 18 -11.64 13.83 -42.90
N GLY A 19 -10.60 14.27 -42.19
CA GLY A 19 -9.68 15.38 -42.40
C GLY A 19 -9.62 16.11 -41.05
N GLY A 20 -8.49 16.03 -40.36
CA GLY A 20 -8.25 16.71 -39.08
C GLY A 20 -6.84 16.42 -38.56
N GLU A 21 -5.94 17.37 -38.84
CA GLU A 21 -4.54 17.56 -38.43
C GLU A 21 -3.77 16.44 -37.69
N ALA A 22 -2.61 16.08 -38.24
CA ALA A 22 -1.51 15.47 -37.48
C ALA A 22 -0.80 16.55 -36.64
N PRO A 23 -0.59 16.36 -35.32
CA PRO A 23 0.21 17.30 -34.54
C PRO A 23 1.70 17.16 -34.90
N SER A 24 2.32 18.27 -35.27
CA SER A 24 3.77 18.42 -35.43
C SER A 24 4.52 18.15 -34.11
N PRO A 25 5.74 17.59 -34.15
CA PRO A 25 6.55 17.32 -32.97
C PRO A 25 7.40 18.55 -32.62
N ALA A 26 6.81 19.53 -31.97
CA ALA A 26 7.54 20.58 -31.26
C ALA A 26 6.61 21.14 -30.17
N ASP A 27 7.14 21.32 -28.97
CA ASP A 27 6.46 21.81 -27.76
C ASP A 27 5.63 20.79 -26.96
N SER A 28 6.22 19.63 -26.65
CA SER A 28 5.84 18.87 -25.46
C SER A 28 6.77 19.24 -24.30
N SER A 29 6.39 20.26 -23.54
CA SER A 29 6.97 20.46 -22.21
C SER A 29 6.58 19.25 -21.32
N PRO A 30 7.47 18.70 -20.47
CA PRO A 30 7.15 17.52 -19.67
C PRO A 30 6.10 17.75 -18.57
N ALA A 31 5.56 18.98 -18.47
CA ALA A 31 4.76 19.45 -17.35
C ALA A 31 3.24 19.29 -17.54
N GLU A 32 2.74 18.96 -18.74
CA GLU A 32 1.30 18.93 -19.05
C GLU A 32 0.77 17.54 -19.47
N ALA A 33 1.45 16.45 -19.09
CA ALA A 33 1.00 15.08 -19.37
C ALA A 33 0.49 14.31 -18.13
N LEU A 34 0.22 15.00 -17.02
CA LEU A 34 -0.48 14.44 -15.86
C LEU A 34 -1.80 15.19 -15.63
N ALA A 35 -2.59 15.30 -16.71
CA ALA A 35 -4.02 15.45 -16.54
C ALA A 35 -4.51 14.30 -15.65
N SER A 36 -5.22 14.64 -14.58
CA SER A 36 -5.97 13.71 -13.74
C SER A 36 -6.85 12.85 -14.64
N ARG A 37 -6.34 11.71 -15.11
CA ARG A 37 -7.18 10.68 -15.69
C ARG A 37 -8.12 10.30 -14.56
N GLU A 38 -9.41 10.54 -14.73
CA GLU A 38 -10.45 9.77 -14.05
C GLU A 38 -10.20 8.31 -14.44
N GLN A 39 -9.29 7.65 -13.71
CA GLN A 39 -9.11 6.22 -13.77
C GLN A 39 -10.44 5.62 -13.37
N ALA A 40 -10.99 4.77 -14.23
CA ALA A 40 -12.22 4.06 -13.93
C ALA A 40 -12.03 3.36 -12.58
N ALA A 41 -12.69 3.87 -11.55
CA ALA A 41 -12.63 3.26 -10.24
C ALA A 41 -13.22 1.86 -10.39
N PHE A 42 -12.40 0.84 -10.09
CA PHE A 42 -12.94 -0.51 -9.97
C PHE A 42 -14.09 -0.48 -8.97
N SER A 43 -15.14 -1.28 -9.18
CA SER A 43 -16.10 -1.58 -8.12
C SER A 43 -15.30 -2.22 -6.98
N GLY A 44 -15.04 -1.42 -5.94
CA GLY A 44 -14.04 -1.76 -4.96
C GLY A 44 -14.49 -2.92 -4.09
N VAL A 45 -13.66 -3.95 -4.04
CA VAL A 45 -13.86 -5.08 -3.12
C VAL A 45 -13.50 -4.65 -1.69
N ASN A 46 -12.57 -3.70 -1.55
CA ASN A 46 -12.09 -3.17 -0.27
C ASN A 46 -12.62 -1.75 0.07
N GLY A 47 -13.65 -1.24 -0.60
CA GLY A 47 -14.19 0.10 -0.37
C GLY A 47 -14.80 0.74 -1.62
N THR A 48 -15.09 2.04 -1.61
CA THR A 48 -15.76 2.71 -2.75
C THR A 48 -14.80 3.38 -3.73
N TYR A 49 -13.60 3.78 -3.29
CA TYR A 49 -12.60 4.45 -4.13
C TYR A 49 -11.33 3.61 -4.25
N CYS A 50 -11.18 2.96 -5.40
CA CYS A 50 -10.08 2.06 -5.71
C CYS A 50 -9.47 2.39 -7.06
N LEU A 51 -8.16 2.30 -7.16
CA LEU A 51 -7.39 2.61 -8.37
C LEU A 51 -6.52 1.41 -8.71
N VAL A 52 -6.27 1.15 -9.99
CA VAL A 52 -5.34 0.11 -10.47
C VAL A 52 -5.78 -1.34 -10.17
N SER A 53 -6.54 -1.60 -9.09
CA SER A 53 -7.08 -2.91 -8.71
C SER A 53 -8.29 -2.78 -7.78
N PRO A 54 -9.27 -3.71 -7.80
CA PRO A 54 -10.35 -3.78 -6.81
C PRO A 54 -9.87 -3.99 -5.36
N TYR A 55 -8.60 -4.37 -5.20
CA TYR A 55 -7.95 -4.63 -3.91
C TYR A 55 -7.10 -3.44 -3.42
N ASN A 56 -7.02 -2.37 -4.22
CA ASN A 56 -6.18 -1.20 -3.96
C ASN A 56 -7.06 0.04 -3.74
N CYS A 57 -7.59 0.17 -2.51
CA CYS A 57 -8.63 1.15 -2.17
C CYS A 57 -8.19 2.10 -1.05
N LYS A 58 -8.82 3.28 -0.95
CA LYS A 58 -8.65 4.11 0.27
C LYS A 58 -9.27 3.42 1.49
N LEU A 59 -8.71 3.68 2.67
CA LEU A 59 -9.32 3.23 3.94
C LEU A 59 -10.67 3.90 4.17
N GLN A 60 -10.82 5.16 3.77
CA GLN A 60 -12.06 5.92 3.85
C GLN A 60 -12.42 6.49 2.49
N ALA A 61 -13.70 6.40 2.12
CA ALA A 61 -14.24 6.98 0.89
C ALA A 61 -14.12 8.51 0.89
N SER A 62 -14.41 9.11 2.04
CA SER A 62 -14.36 10.54 2.30
C SER A 62 -13.52 10.80 3.54
N GLY A 63 -12.67 11.83 3.51
CA GLY A 63 -11.72 12.13 4.58
C GLY A 63 -10.33 11.51 4.37
N GLY A 64 -9.49 11.60 5.40
CA GLY A 64 -8.12 11.07 5.39
C GLY A 64 -8.03 9.58 5.73
N ASN A 65 -6.80 9.05 5.75
CA ASN A 65 -6.54 7.67 6.19
C ASN A 65 -6.53 7.51 7.71
N ARG A 66 -6.64 8.60 8.48
CA ARG A 66 -6.52 8.63 9.94
C ARG A 66 -7.88 8.64 10.64
N VAL A 67 -7.89 8.18 11.89
CA VAL A 67 -9.06 8.33 12.78
C VAL A 67 -9.18 9.82 13.16
N PRO A 68 -10.29 10.50 12.81
CA PRO A 68 -10.40 11.94 13.02
C PRO A 68 -10.47 12.30 14.50
N THR A 69 -9.73 13.32 14.92
CA THR A 69 -9.85 13.85 16.30
C THR A 69 -11.05 14.81 16.41
N ASN A 70 -11.18 15.52 17.54
CA ASN A 70 -12.14 16.63 17.66
C ASN A 70 -11.55 17.97 17.15
N ALA A 71 -10.25 18.01 16.86
CA ALA A 71 -9.52 19.14 16.32
C ALA A 71 -9.05 18.75 14.91
N PRO A 72 -9.83 19.00 13.85
CA PRO A 72 -9.61 18.44 12.51
C PRO A 72 -8.24 18.80 11.88
N GLU A 73 -7.53 19.78 12.42
CA GLU A 73 -6.17 20.15 12.07
C GLU A 73 -5.08 19.23 12.66
N ASP A 74 -5.39 18.43 13.68
CA ASP A 74 -4.48 17.49 14.33
C ASP A 74 -5.03 16.06 14.24
N ASP A 75 -4.29 15.19 13.56
CA ASP A 75 -4.62 13.76 13.47
C ASP A 75 -4.18 12.96 14.71
N ASN A 76 -3.48 13.59 15.66
CA ASN A 76 -2.92 12.90 16.81
C ASN A 76 -3.88 12.84 17.99
N TRP A 77 -4.00 11.64 18.55
CA TRP A 77 -4.68 11.41 19.81
C TRP A 77 -3.67 11.42 20.95
N GLY A 78 -4.04 12.03 22.08
CA GLY A 78 -3.23 11.97 23.30
C GLY A 78 -3.13 10.55 23.85
N LEU A 79 -2.00 10.21 24.47
CA LEU A 79 -1.69 8.86 24.96
C LEU A 79 -1.17 8.87 26.39
N VAL A 80 -1.52 7.82 27.12
CA VAL A 80 -0.79 7.38 28.31
C VAL A 80 0.50 6.67 27.87
N THR A 81 1.63 7.06 28.44
CA THR A 81 2.94 6.47 28.16
C THR A 81 3.17 5.20 29.01
N GLY A 82 4.23 4.44 28.70
CA GLY A 82 4.61 3.24 29.46
C GLY A 82 3.87 1.97 29.04
N VAL A 83 2.99 2.03 28.05
CA VAL A 83 2.23 0.87 27.54
C VAL A 83 3.03 0.07 26.50
N PRO A 84 2.82 -1.26 26.39
CA PRO A 84 3.53 -2.08 25.42
C PRO A 84 3.13 -1.73 23.98
N ILE A 85 4.10 -1.75 23.08
CA ILE A 85 3.90 -1.72 21.63
C ILE A 85 3.95 -3.16 21.14
N ARG A 86 2.98 -3.60 20.35
CA ARG A 86 2.95 -4.95 19.77
C ARG A 86 3.07 -4.96 18.26
N ASP A 87 3.61 -6.06 17.73
CA ASP A 87 3.63 -6.38 16.30
C ASP A 87 2.37 -7.13 15.83
N GLY A 88 2.33 -7.49 14.55
CA GLY A 88 1.24 -8.25 13.94
C GLY A 88 1.11 -9.68 14.44
N HIS A 89 2.08 -10.24 15.16
CA HIS A 89 1.92 -11.50 15.90
C HIS A 89 1.38 -11.27 17.31
N GLY A 90 1.33 -10.02 17.79
CA GLY A 90 0.98 -9.67 19.16
C GLY A 90 2.18 -9.69 20.11
N THR A 91 3.39 -9.89 19.60
CA THR A 91 4.63 -9.89 20.38
C THR A 91 4.93 -8.47 20.83
N VAL A 92 5.33 -8.29 22.09
CA VAL A 92 5.78 -6.98 22.58
C VAL A 92 7.13 -6.66 21.95
N VAL A 93 7.19 -5.53 21.24
CA VAL A 93 8.39 -5.06 20.52
C VAL A 93 8.99 -3.80 21.12
N GLY A 94 8.37 -3.24 22.15
CA GLY A 94 8.89 -2.10 22.89
C GLY A 94 7.86 -1.50 23.82
N THR A 95 8.21 -0.34 24.38
CA THR A 95 7.34 0.44 25.25
C THR A 95 7.09 1.80 24.62
N ASN A 96 5.83 2.23 24.58
CA ASN A 96 5.49 3.54 24.04
C ASN A 96 5.85 4.65 25.03
N THR A 97 6.70 5.57 24.58
CA THR A 97 7.10 6.77 25.34
C THR A 97 6.52 8.05 24.72
N ARG A 98 5.83 7.96 23.58
CA ARG A 98 5.15 9.09 22.94
C ARG A 98 3.86 9.44 23.67
N THR A 99 3.64 10.74 23.87
CA THR A 99 2.43 11.30 24.48
C THR A 99 1.29 11.51 23.49
N SER A 100 1.54 11.31 22.19
CA SER A 100 0.50 11.33 21.16
C SER A 100 0.87 10.46 19.96
N ALA A 101 -0.15 10.00 19.22
CA ALA A 101 0.03 9.34 17.93
C ALA A 101 -1.22 9.46 17.05
N ALA A 102 -1.02 9.40 15.73
CA ALA A 102 -2.10 9.18 14.78
C ALA A 102 -2.35 7.67 14.58
N PHE A 103 -3.60 7.33 14.28
CA PHE A 103 -4.06 5.96 14.09
C PHE A 103 -4.72 5.80 12.73
N ASN A 104 -4.50 4.66 12.08
CA ASN A 104 -5.17 4.38 10.81
C ASN A 104 -6.63 3.98 11.04
N TYR A 105 -7.52 4.55 10.22
CA TYR A 105 -8.93 4.23 10.27
C TYR A 105 -9.19 2.74 9.98
N GLY A 106 -10.11 2.18 10.73
CA GLY A 106 -10.56 0.80 10.61
C GLY A 106 -9.61 -0.25 11.17
N GLN A 107 -8.43 0.15 11.66
CA GLN A 107 -7.38 -0.76 12.09
C GLN A 107 -7.41 -0.99 13.60
N THR A 108 -8.27 -1.94 14.00
CA THR A 108 -8.35 -2.44 15.39
C THR A 108 -8.13 -3.94 15.44
N ARG A 109 -7.66 -4.43 16.59
CA ARG A 109 -7.42 -5.86 16.81
C ARG A 109 -7.49 -6.22 18.29
N THR A 110 -7.75 -7.48 18.58
CA THR A 110 -7.67 -8.00 19.95
C THR A 110 -6.45 -8.90 20.09
N PHE A 111 -5.62 -8.62 21.10
CA PHE A 111 -4.50 -9.48 21.51
C PHE A 111 -4.73 -9.87 22.96
N ALA A 112 -4.72 -11.18 23.26
CA ALA A 112 -4.90 -11.70 24.61
C ALA A 112 -6.12 -11.10 25.36
N GLY A 113 -7.23 -10.87 24.65
CA GLY A 113 -8.46 -10.30 25.21
C GLY A 113 -8.52 -8.77 25.28
N GLU A 114 -7.42 -8.06 24.99
CA GLU A 114 -7.36 -6.60 25.02
C GLU A 114 -7.43 -5.99 23.60
N LYS A 115 -8.27 -4.97 23.42
CA LYS A 115 -8.43 -4.27 22.15
C LYS A 115 -7.33 -3.23 21.95
N HIS A 116 -6.74 -3.26 20.77
CA HIS A 116 -5.64 -2.42 20.33
C HIS A 116 -6.02 -1.66 19.06
N ALA A 117 -5.38 -0.52 18.83
CA ALA A 117 -5.45 0.24 17.60
C ALA A 117 -4.06 0.38 16.96
N PHE A 118 -4.02 0.45 15.63
CA PHE A 118 -2.75 0.54 14.90
C PHE A 118 -2.27 1.98 14.81
N ALA A 119 -1.24 2.31 15.60
CA ALA A 119 -0.58 3.61 15.61
C ALA A 119 0.47 3.69 14.50
N VAL A 120 0.52 4.82 13.80
CA VAL A 120 1.33 4.97 12.57
C VAL A 120 2.80 5.28 12.87
N SER A 121 3.07 5.82 14.05
CA SER A 121 4.42 6.09 14.54
C SER A 121 4.44 5.92 16.06
N THR A 122 5.29 5.03 16.54
CA THR A 122 5.48 4.73 17.95
C THR A 122 6.93 5.01 18.35
N SER A 123 7.26 4.82 19.63
CA SER A 123 8.66 4.85 20.09
C SER A 123 9.50 3.68 19.57
N ASN A 124 8.92 2.70 18.86
CA ASN A 124 9.65 1.60 18.23
C ASN A 124 10.29 1.96 16.87
N SER A 125 10.35 3.25 16.53
CA SER A 125 10.78 3.73 15.20
C SER A 125 9.95 3.13 14.04
N SER A 126 8.70 2.80 14.31
CA SER A 126 7.74 2.28 13.32
C SER A 126 6.30 2.38 13.83
N ALA A 127 5.36 1.96 12.98
CA ALA A 127 4.00 1.68 13.38
C ALA A 127 3.91 0.51 14.38
N GLY A 128 2.81 0.41 15.10
CA GLY A 128 2.58 -0.68 16.04
C GLY A 128 1.22 -0.64 16.71
N TRP A 129 0.88 -1.75 17.35
CA TRP A 129 -0.39 -1.89 18.06
C TRP A 129 -0.26 -1.35 19.48
N LEU A 130 -1.09 -0.37 19.82
CA LEU A 130 -1.22 0.19 21.17
C LEU A 130 -2.59 -0.18 21.76
N PRO A 131 -2.70 -0.43 23.07
CA PRO A 131 -3.98 -0.65 23.71
C PRO A 131 -4.92 0.55 23.52
N ILE A 132 -6.19 0.34 23.18
CA ILE A 132 -7.16 1.44 23.07
C ILE A 132 -7.39 2.10 24.43
N SER A 133 -7.25 1.34 25.51
CA SER A 133 -7.28 1.82 26.90
C SER A 133 -6.23 2.90 27.20
N SER A 134 -5.15 2.98 26.41
CA SER A 134 -4.10 4.00 26.59
C SER A 134 -4.40 5.33 25.87
N ILE A 135 -5.48 5.42 25.10
CA ILE A 135 -5.84 6.63 24.34
C ILE A 135 -6.64 7.58 25.25
N LEU A 136 -6.16 8.82 25.40
CA LEU A 136 -6.86 9.87 26.13
C LEU A 136 -8.14 10.23 25.34
N GLY A 137 -9.29 9.82 25.86
CA GLY A 137 -10.57 9.90 25.15
C GLY A 137 -10.96 8.63 24.39
N SER A 138 -10.50 7.46 24.84
CA SER A 138 -10.80 6.14 24.27
C SER A 138 -12.27 5.93 23.89
N THR A 139 -13.24 6.37 24.69
CA THR A 139 -14.67 6.30 24.35
C THR A 139 -15.01 7.03 23.04
N SER A 140 -14.48 8.23 22.85
CA SER A 140 -14.67 8.99 21.60
C SER A 140 -13.91 8.36 20.44
N PHE A 141 -12.70 7.86 20.70
CA PHE A 141 -11.91 7.15 19.70
C PHE A 141 -12.66 5.92 19.16
N GLU A 142 -13.23 5.10 20.05
CA GLU A 142 -13.94 3.88 19.66
C GLU A 142 -15.19 4.15 18.81
N GLN A 143 -15.84 5.29 19.00
CA GLN A 143 -16.96 5.73 18.15
C GLN A 143 -16.50 6.13 16.74
N LYS A 144 -15.23 6.49 16.56
CA LYS A 144 -14.70 7.04 15.31
C LYS A 144 -13.80 6.10 14.53
N VAL A 145 -13.17 5.12 15.18
CA VAL A 145 -12.15 4.27 14.53
C VAL A 145 -12.72 3.43 13.39
N GLY A 146 -14.00 3.06 13.43
CA GLY A 146 -14.63 2.23 12.40
C GLY A 146 -14.00 0.85 12.23
N HIS A 147 -14.24 0.22 11.07
CA HIS A 147 -13.66 -1.07 10.72
C HIS A 147 -13.39 -1.16 9.21
N VAL A 148 -12.17 -1.57 8.84
CA VAL A 148 -11.78 -1.80 7.45
C VAL A 148 -10.85 -2.99 7.38
N SER A 149 -11.19 -3.97 6.55
CA SER A 149 -10.39 -5.19 6.35
C SER A 149 -10.14 -5.41 4.86
N ALA A 150 -8.88 -5.70 4.53
CA ALA A 150 -8.50 -6.10 3.18
C ALA A 150 -9.02 -7.52 2.90
N LEU A 151 -9.69 -7.72 1.77
CA LEU A 151 -10.35 -8.96 1.39
C LEU A 151 -9.44 -9.85 0.54
N GLY A 152 -9.58 -11.16 0.69
CA GLY A 152 -8.82 -12.13 -0.10
C GLY A 152 -9.59 -13.42 -0.38
N ALA A 153 -10.92 -13.40 -0.23
CA ALA A 153 -11.77 -14.56 -0.45
C ALA A 153 -11.87 -14.90 -1.95
N GLY A 154 -11.84 -16.19 -2.28
CA GLY A 154 -11.99 -16.67 -3.67
C GLY A 154 -10.78 -16.45 -4.57
N LEU A 155 -9.65 -16.00 -4.04
CA LEU A 155 -8.42 -15.78 -4.80
C LEU A 155 -7.52 -17.02 -4.83
N GLY A 156 -6.86 -17.26 -5.97
CA GLY A 156 -5.85 -18.31 -6.11
C GLY A 156 -4.52 -17.96 -5.43
N ASN A 157 -3.74 -18.97 -5.08
CA ASN A 157 -2.40 -18.81 -4.54
C ASN A 157 -1.36 -18.79 -5.67
N LEU A 158 -0.43 -17.83 -5.66
CA LEU A 158 0.60 -17.69 -6.71
C LEU A 158 2.02 -18.04 -6.25
N GLY A 159 2.38 -17.70 -5.01
CA GLY A 159 3.76 -17.87 -4.58
C GLY A 159 3.93 -17.67 -3.08
N CYS A 160 4.95 -18.32 -2.53
CA CYS A 160 5.27 -18.22 -1.12
C CYS A 160 6.53 -17.38 -0.90
N TYR A 161 6.46 -16.49 0.08
CA TYR A 161 7.53 -15.59 0.45
C TYR A 161 7.73 -15.56 1.96
N ALA A 162 8.86 -15.02 2.39
CA ALA A 162 9.12 -14.63 3.76
C ALA A 162 9.67 -13.20 3.80
N VAL A 163 9.38 -12.46 4.87
CA VAL A 163 9.98 -11.14 5.12
C VAL A 163 11.50 -11.30 5.28
N ARG A 164 12.27 -10.51 4.53
CA ARG A 164 13.74 -10.50 4.61
C ARG A 164 14.22 -9.92 5.94
N ASP A 165 15.38 -10.39 6.40
CA ASP A 165 16.12 -9.80 7.52
C ASP A 165 17.19 -8.77 7.06
N TRP A 166 17.00 -8.22 5.86
CA TRP A 166 17.87 -7.19 5.28
C TRP A 166 17.06 -6.41 4.22
N HIS A 167 17.53 -5.23 3.85
CA HIS A 167 16.98 -4.47 2.72
C HIS A 167 18.12 -3.81 1.93
N ASP A 168 17.82 -3.42 0.69
CA ASP A 168 18.70 -2.61 -0.14
C ASP A 168 18.66 -1.15 0.34
N THR A 169 19.73 -0.69 0.98
CA THR A 169 19.85 0.66 1.55
C THR A 169 19.84 1.76 0.48
N THR A 170 20.09 1.44 -0.80
CA THR A 170 19.99 2.41 -1.90
C THR A 170 18.55 2.80 -2.21
N LEU A 171 17.57 1.99 -1.78
CA LEU A 171 16.16 2.26 -1.93
C LEU A 171 15.60 3.12 -0.79
N GLU A 172 16.15 3.02 0.42
CA GLU A 172 15.57 3.54 1.66
C GLU A 172 15.16 5.03 1.56
N PHE A 173 16.00 5.85 0.95
CA PHE A 173 15.81 7.30 0.86
C PHE A 173 15.10 7.78 -0.41
N LYS A 174 14.78 6.88 -1.34
CA LYS A 174 13.97 7.23 -2.52
C LYS A 174 12.54 7.54 -2.11
N LYS A 175 11.82 8.32 -2.91
CA LYS A 175 10.40 8.62 -2.71
C LYS A 175 9.52 7.74 -3.57
N VAL A 176 8.33 7.43 -3.04
CA VAL A 176 7.25 6.73 -3.76
C VAL A 176 6.17 7.70 -4.27
N VAL A 177 6.36 9.01 -4.07
CA VAL A 177 5.48 10.07 -4.54
C VAL A 177 6.29 11.07 -5.35
N TYR A 178 5.81 11.38 -6.55
CA TYR A 178 6.41 12.39 -7.44
C TYR A 178 6.33 13.78 -6.80
N ASP A 179 7.40 14.55 -6.92
CA ASP A 179 7.50 15.93 -6.45
C ASP A 179 7.21 16.10 -4.93
N SER A 180 7.43 15.04 -4.16
CA SER A 180 7.28 15.09 -2.70
C SER A 180 8.26 16.07 -2.08
N THR A 181 7.77 16.98 -1.23
CA THR A 181 8.57 17.85 -0.36
C THR A 181 8.53 17.38 1.09
N ALA A 182 7.78 16.32 1.39
CA ALA A 182 7.56 15.83 2.73
C ALA A 182 8.76 15.03 3.24
N THR A 183 8.88 14.91 4.56
CA THR A 183 9.88 14.05 5.20
C THR A 183 9.47 12.56 5.19
N HIS A 184 8.18 12.27 5.00
CA HIS A 184 7.56 10.94 4.83
C HIS A 184 7.47 10.50 3.35
N GLU A 185 6.72 9.45 3.01
CA GLU A 185 6.61 8.90 1.64
C GLU A 185 7.91 8.29 1.11
N ARG A 186 8.68 7.66 2.01
CA ARG A 186 9.94 7.01 1.64
C ARG A 186 9.66 5.59 1.17
N ALA A 187 10.42 5.12 0.20
CA ALA A 187 10.46 3.71 -0.15
C ALA A 187 10.86 2.84 1.06
N GLY A 188 11.72 3.36 1.95
CA GLY A 188 12.08 2.71 3.21
C GLY A 188 10.89 2.36 4.12
N ASP A 189 9.76 3.08 4.02
CA ASP A 189 8.56 2.79 4.83
C ASP A 189 7.95 1.41 4.51
N TYR A 190 8.33 0.81 3.37
CA TYR A 190 7.87 -0.49 2.89
C TYR A 190 8.96 -1.57 2.91
N LEU A 191 10.14 -1.27 3.47
CA LEU A 191 11.27 -2.19 3.58
C LEU A 191 11.43 -2.72 5.02
N PRO A 192 12.12 -3.86 5.22
CA PRO A 192 12.43 -4.39 6.55
C PRO A 192 13.52 -3.56 7.23
N LEU A 193 13.09 -2.50 7.93
CA LEU A 193 13.95 -1.61 8.70
C LEU A 193 14.17 -2.15 10.11
N VAL A 194 15.34 -1.82 10.68
CA VAL A 194 15.67 -2.10 12.08
C VAL A 194 14.78 -1.26 12.99
N ARG A 195 14.24 -1.89 14.02
CA ARG A 195 13.35 -1.27 15.02
C ARG A 195 14.11 -0.97 16.31
N ALA A 196 13.46 -0.30 17.27
CA ALA A 196 14.12 0.09 18.52
C ALA A 196 14.62 -1.10 19.33
N ASN A 197 14.00 -2.28 19.17
CA ASN A 197 14.45 -3.53 19.78
C ASN A 197 15.58 -4.25 19.02
N GLY A 198 16.14 -3.66 17.97
CA GLY A 198 17.20 -4.24 17.14
C GLY A 198 16.73 -5.26 16.10
N LEU A 199 15.47 -5.69 16.15
CA LEU A 199 14.89 -6.61 15.16
C LEU A 199 14.39 -5.86 13.94
N ARG A 200 14.23 -6.57 12.81
CA ARG A 200 13.65 -6.01 11.59
C ARG A 200 12.19 -6.39 11.44
N SER A 201 11.40 -5.47 10.90
CA SER A 201 10.02 -5.74 10.51
C SER A 201 9.61 -4.91 9.31
N VAL A 202 8.60 -5.36 8.56
CA VAL A 202 8.04 -4.65 7.41
C VAL A 202 6.56 -4.36 7.62
N ASN A 203 6.08 -3.26 7.05
CA ASN A 203 4.66 -2.93 7.02
C ASN A 203 3.91 -3.80 6.00
N LEU A 204 2.75 -4.33 6.40
CA LEU A 204 1.70 -4.78 5.50
C LEU A 204 0.77 -3.60 5.25
N VAL A 205 0.52 -3.22 4.00
CA VAL A 205 -0.22 -2.00 3.69
C VAL A 205 -1.57 -2.29 3.03
N PHE A 206 -2.57 -1.45 3.28
CA PHE A 206 -3.93 -1.65 2.76
C PHE A 206 -4.00 -1.45 1.25
N ASN A 207 -3.28 -0.44 0.78
CA ASN A 207 -3.18 -0.02 -0.61
C ASN A 207 -1.72 0.33 -0.89
N VAL A 208 -1.35 0.39 -2.17
CA VAL A 208 0.01 0.75 -2.57
C VAL A 208 0.21 2.27 -2.46
N PRO A 209 1.43 2.75 -2.17
CA PRO A 209 1.73 4.17 -2.21
C PRO A 209 1.53 4.79 -3.60
N GLY A 210 1.49 6.11 -3.63
CA GLY A 210 1.19 6.85 -4.86
C GLY A 210 -0.30 6.96 -5.13
N PHE A 211 -0.67 7.52 -6.29
CA PHE A 211 -2.05 7.72 -6.74
C PHE A 211 -2.98 8.41 -5.71
N ALA A 212 -2.42 9.24 -4.82
CA ALA A 212 -3.15 9.85 -3.70
C ALA A 212 -3.86 8.86 -2.75
N LEU A 213 -3.42 7.59 -2.70
CA LEU A 213 -3.98 6.56 -1.80
C LEU A 213 -3.29 6.50 -0.43
N GLY A 214 -2.03 6.94 -0.37
CA GLY A 214 -1.26 7.16 0.86
C GLY A 214 -0.51 5.94 1.42
N GLY A 215 -0.73 4.74 0.90
CA GLY A 215 -0.02 3.53 1.33
C GLY A 215 -0.09 3.23 2.84
N PRO A 216 -1.26 3.33 3.52
CA PRO A 216 -1.32 3.21 4.96
C PRO A 216 -1.04 1.76 5.41
N ALA A 217 -0.11 1.62 6.35
CA ALA A 217 0.15 0.35 7.01
C ALA A 217 -1.06 -0.11 7.83
N VAL A 218 -1.43 -1.37 7.71
CA VAL A 218 -2.54 -2.01 8.45
C VAL A 218 -2.06 -3.08 9.41
N ASP A 219 -0.77 -3.43 9.29
CA ASP A 219 -0.06 -4.25 10.24
C ASP A 219 1.45 -4.08 10.02
N HIS A 220 2.26 -4.67 10.91
CA HIS A 220 3.69 -4.85 10.66
C HIS A 220 4.17 -6.20 11.20
N PHE A 221 5.06 -6.85 10.45
CA PHE A 221 5.48 -8.21 10.72
C PHE A 221 7.01 -8.34 10.75
N PRO A 222 7.57 -9.11 11.70
CA PRO A 222 9.00 -9.30 11.83
C PRO A 222 9.59 -10.07 10.64
N ALA A 223 10.91 -9.98 10.47
CA ALA A 223 11.65 -10.81 9.54
C ALA A 223 11.35 -12.31 9.74
N GLY A 224 11.35 -13.07 8.66
CA GLY A 224 11.00 -14.50 8.64
C GLY A 224 9.49 -14.80 8.56
N THR A 225 8.62 -13.81 8.79
CA THR A 225 7.16 -13.99 8.67
C THR A 225 6.77 -14.44 7.26
N LYS A 226 5.95 -15.48 7.15
CA LYS A 226 5.48 -16.02 5.86
C LYS A 226 4.40 -15.15 5.25
N PHE A 227 4.51 -14.92 3.95
CA PHE A 227 3.57 -14.18 3.14
C PHE A 227 3.16 -15.00 1.92
N GLN A 228 1.87 -15.35 1.84
CA GLN A 228 1.29 -16.05 0.71
C GLN A 228 0.78 -15.03 -0.31
N ARG A 229 1.40 -14.97 -1.48
CA ARG A 229 0.93 -14.14 -2.60
C ARG A 229 -0.36 -14.71 -3.17
N LEU A 230 -1.31 -13.82 -3.43
CA LEU A 230 -2.59 -14.11 -4.06
C LEU A 230 -2.64 -13.61 -5.49
N ASP A 231 -3.46 -14.27 -6.31
CA ASP A 231 -3.76 -13.87 -7.67
C ASP A 231 -4.85 -12.80 -7.67
N VAL A 232 -4.45 -11.54 -7.79
CA VAL A 232 -5.38 -10.40 -7.84
C VAL A 232 -5.44 -9.80 -9.24
N PRO A 233 -6.63 -9.46 -9.75
CA PRO A 233 -6.75 -8.68 -10.97
C PRO A 233 -6.22 -7.26 -10.77
N THR A 234 -5.49 -6.76 -11.77
CA THR A 234 -5.08 -5.35 -11.90
C THR A 234 -5.40 -4.84 -13.31
N GLU A 235 -5.40 -3.53 -13.48
CA GLU A 235 -5.62 -2.89 -14.80
C GLU A 235 -4.56 -3.27 -15.85
N HIS A 236 -3.40 -3.78 -15.42
CA HIS A 236 -2.30 -4.18 -16.31
C HIS A 236 -2.25 -5.69 -16.56
N GLY A 237 -3.24 -6.46 -16.06
CA GLY A 237 -3.33 -7.91 -16.25
C GLY A 237 -2.31 -8.74 -15.44
N VAL A 238 -1.34 -8.10 -14.77
CA VAL A 238 -0.39 -8.77 -13.88
C VAL A 238 -0.83 -8.64 -12.41
N PRO A 239 -0.71 -9.69 -11.58
CA PRO A 239 -1.15 -9.65 -10.18
C PRO A 239 -0.11 -8.97 -9.27
N SER A 240 0.26 -7.74 -9.63
CA SER A 240 1.20 -6.85 -8.93
C SER A 240 1.01 -5.41 -9.39
N ILE A 241 1.41 -4.45 -8.56
CA ILE A 241 1.42 -3.02 -8.93
C ILE A 241 2.85 -2.48 -8.81
N ASP A 242 3.30 -1.74 -9.82
CA ASP A 242 4.62 -1.12 -9.84
C ASP A 242 4.52 0.38 -9.56
N ILE A 243 5.27 0.85 -8.56
CA ILE A 243 5.30 2.25 -8.15
C ILE A 243 6.63 2.88 -8.56
N PRO A 244 6.64 3.99 -9.31
CA PRO A 244 7.87 4.71 -9.64
C PRO A 244 8.60 5.18 -8.38
N LEU A 245 9.92 5.06 -8.40
CA LEU A 245 10.79 5.61 -7.37
C LEU A 245 11.42 6.91 -7.86
N TRP A 246 11.57 7.88 -6.97
CA TRP A 246 12.05 9.21 -7.30
C TRP A 246 13.25 9.61 -6.44
N VAL A 247 14.21 10.32 -7.03
CA VAL A 247 15.33 10.97 -6.35
C VAL A 247 15.28 12.48 -6.58
N GLN A 248 16.01 13.24 -5.75
CA GLN A 248 16.09 14.68 -5.87
C GLN A 248 16.73 15.08 -7.20
N ASP A 249 16.11 16.04 -7.88
CA ASP A 249 16.70 16.77 -9.00
C ASP A 249 17.63 17.89 -8.49
N SER A 250 18.23 18.64 -9.42
CA SER A 250 19.12 19.76 -9.10
C SER A 250 18.43 20.91 -8.35
N ALA A 251 17.09 20.96 -8.33
CA ALA A 251 16.31 21.93 -7.58
C ALA A 251 15.88 21.38 -6.19
N GLY A 252 16.36 20.20 -5.79
CA GLY A 252 16.06 19.57 -4.51
C GLY A 252 14.70 18.87 -4.45
N ARG A 253 13.99 18.73 -5.58
CA ARG A 253 12.65 18.12 -5.64
C ARG A 253 12.71 16.70 -6.17
N TYR A 254 11.87 15.81 -5.63
CA TYR A 254 11.89 14.39 -5.99
C TYR A 254 11.16 14.11 -7.32
N ARG A 255 11.79 14.49 -8.43
CA ARG A 255 11.21 14.44 -9.78
C ARG A 255 11.98 13.58 -10.77
N GLN A 256 13.20 13.17 -10.44
CA GLN A 256 13.97 12.29 -11.30
C GLN A 256 13.62 10.84 -10.99
N GLN A 257 13.02 10.13 -11.95
CA GLN A 257 12.69 8.72 -11.76
C GLN A 257 13.97 7.87 -11.64
N SER A 258 13.99 6.97 -10.68
CA SER A 258 15.13 6.11 -10.32
C SER A 258 14.67 4.68 -10.02
N GLY A 259 14.00 4.08 -11.00
CA GLY A 259 13.47 2.71 -10.94
C GLY A 259 12.02 2.62 -10.49
N THR A 260 11.64 1.43 -10.04
CA THR A 260 10.28 1.08 -9.61
C THR A 260 10.32 0.12 -8.43
N MET A 261 9.37 0.24 -7.51
CA MET A 261 9.13 -0.72 -6.42
C MET A 261 7.87 -1.50 -6.73
N LYS A 262 7.98 -2.83 -6.79
CA LYS A 262 6.86 -3.74 -7.06
C LYS A 262 6.16 -4.11 -5.77
N PHE A 263 4.83 -4.09 -5.78
CA PHE A 263 3.98 -4.51 -4.67
C PHE A 263 3.19 -5.77 -5.04
N LEU A 264 3.17 -6.72 -4.11
CA LEU A 264 2.45 -7.99 -4.24
C LEU A 264 1.29 -8.01 -3.25
N TYR A 265 0.11 -8.41 -3.73
CA TYR A 265 -1.02 -8.68 -2.84
C TYR A 265 -0.95 -10.10 -2.30
N GLY A 266 -1.37 -10.26 -1.06
CA GLY A 266 -1.33 -11.55 -0.40
C GLY A 266 -1.78 -11.48 1.04
N TYR A 267 -1.40 -12.48 1.82
CA TYR A 267 -1.72 -12.52 3.24
C TYR A 267 -0.62 -13.08 4.11
N VAL A 268 -0.68 -12.69 5.38
CA VAL A 268 0.02 -13.30 6.50
C VAL A 268 -1.01 -14.00 7.39
N ILE A 269 -0.65 -15.16 7.95
CA ILE A 269 -1.37 -15.71 9.11
C ILE A 269 -0.60 -15.31 10.36
N ALA A 270 -1.20 -14.43 11.15
CA ALA A 270 -0.62 -14.00 12.41
C ALA A 270 -0.54 -15.16 13.42
N ALA A 271 0.24 -14.99 14.50
CA ALA A 271 0.38 -16.03 15.52
C ALA A 271 -0.96 -16.33 16.25
N THR A 272 -1.92 -15.40 16.19
CA THR A 272 -3.29 -15.58 16.66
C THR A 272 -4.17 -16.41 15.73
N GLY A 273 -3.63 -16.93 14.62
CA GLY A 273 -4.37 -17.64 13.56
C GLY A 273 -5.14 -16.71 12.61
N THR A 274 -5.10 -15.40 12.84
CA THR A 274 -5.85 -14.42 12.03
C THR A 274 -5.17 -14.21 10.68
N LYS A 275 -5.93 -14.39 9.58
CA LYS A 275 -5.50 -14.00 8.23
C LYS A 275 -5.56 -12.48 8.08
N ARG A 276 -4.47 -11.88 7.61
CA ARG A 276 -4.36 -10.44 7.31
C ARG A 276 -3.93 -10.28 5.86
N ASN A 277 -4.85 -9.80 5.01
CA ASN A 277 -4.54 -9.51 3.62
C ASN A 277 -3.97 -8.10 3.47
N GLY A 278 -3.25 -7.86 2.39
CA GLY A 278 -2.72 -6.54 2.04
C GLY A 278 -1.60 -6.64 1.01
N TRP A 279 -0.95 -5.50 0.79
CA TRP A 279 0.18 -5.38 -0.11
C TRP A 279 1.50 -5.35 0.66
N MET A 280 2.52 -6.00 0.13
CA MET A 280 3.90 -5.89 0.59
C MET A 280 4.82 -5.57 -0.58
N ALA A 281 5.84 -4.74 -0.35
CA ALA A 281 6.88 -4.51 -1.35
C ALA A 281 7.65 -5.81 -1.60
N HIS A 282 7.84 -6.17 -2.86
CA HIS A 282 8.60 -7.35 -3.26
C HIS A 282 10.05 -7.28 -2.78
N ASP A 283 10.64 -6.07 -2.72
CA ASP A 283 11.99 -5.85 -2.20
C ASP A 283 12.14 -6.18 -0.71
N ALA A 284 11.03 -6.26 0.04
CA ALA A 284 11.01 -6.73 1.42
C ALA A 284 10.89 -8.25 1.56
N LEU A 285 10.68 -8.97 0.45
CA LEU A 285 10.31 -10.38 0.43
C LEU A 285 11.38 -11.23 -0.25
N GLN A 286 11.66 -12.41 0.30
CA GLN A 286 12.44 -13.46 -0.36
C GLN A 286 11.56 -14.66 -0.64
N VAL A 287 11.82 -15.35 -1.75
CA VAL A 287 11.11 -16.59 -2.09
C VAL A 287 11.27 -17.58 -0.94
N SER A 288 10.18 -18.26 -0.61
CA SER A 288 10.14 -19.21 0.49
C SER A 288 9.23 -20.39 0.16
N SER A 289 9.18 -21.35 1.07
CA SER A 289 8.27 -22.49 1.04
C SER A 289 7.50 -22.58 2.35
N GLY A 290 6.44 -23.40 2.37
CA GLY A 290 5.63 -23.64 3.56
C GLY A 290 4.80 -22.44 3.99
N CYS A 291 4.28 -21.68 3.03
CA CYS A 291 3.24 -20.71 3.34
C CYS A 291 1.95 -21.45 3.72
N PRO A 292 1.16 -20.86 4.65
CA PRO A 292 -0.07 -21.45 5.17
C PRO A 292 -1.19 -21.56 4.13
#